data_AF-A0A959I2X6-F1
#
_entry.id   AF-A0A959I2X6-F1
#
_cell.length_a   1.000
_cell.length_b   1.000
_cell.length_c   1.000
_cell.angle_alpha   90.00
_cell.angle_beta   90.00
_cell.angle_gamma   90.00
#
_symmetry.space_group_name_H-M   'P 1'
#
loop_
_entity.id
_entity.type
_entity.pdbx_description
1 polymer ?
#
loop_
_entity_poly.entity_id
_entity_poly.type
_entity_poly.pdbx_seq_one_letter_code
_entity_poly.pdbx_strand_id
1 'polypeptide(L)' 'MIIDGQDYKLDLLFYHRKLKRLIAIDLKIGKFKADYKGQMELYLRWLEKHETEPEEEQPIG' A
#
# COMPACT_ATOMS: atom_id res chain seq x y z
N MET A 1 -5.39 -8.27 -2.62
CA MET A 1 -4.49 -8.66 -1.51
C MET A 1 -5.34 -9.44 -0.53
N ILE A 2 -4.93 -10.66 -0.14
CA ILE A 2 -5.71 -11.45 0.82
C ILE A 2 -5.15 -11.23 2.22
N ILE A 3 -5.96 -10.64 3.10
CA ILE A 3 -5.60 -10.31 4.48
C ILE A 3 -6.70 -10.86 5.38
N ASP A 4 -6.35 -11.76 6.29
CA ASP A 4 -7.30 -12.48 7.17
C ASP A 4 -8.51 -13.08 6.43
N GLY A 5 -8.28 -13.58 5.21
CA GLY A 5 -9.31 -14.18 4.36
C GLY A 5 -10.21 -13.19 3.63
N GLN A 6 -9.99 -11.88 3.77
CA GLN A 6 -10.70 -10.84 3.02
C GLN A 6 -9.86 -10.34 1.83
N ASP A 7 -10.51 -10.09 0.70
CA ASP A 7 -9.85 -9.50 -0.47
C ASP A 7 -9.92 -7.97 -0.42
N TYR A 8 -8.74 -7.36 -0.44
CA TYR A 8 -8.54 -5.93 -0.49
C TYR A 8 -7.96 -5.50 -1.84
N LYS A 9 -8.48 -4.40 -2.41
CA LYS A 9 -8.02 -3.86 -3.67
C LYS A 9 -7.43 -2.47 -3.48
N LEU A 10 -6.18 -2.32 -3.89
CA LEU A 10 -5.50 -1.04 -4.04
C LEU A 10 -5.76 -0.52 -5.45
N ASP A 11 -6.04 0.78 -5.60
CA ASP A 11 -6.35 1.36 -6.90
C ASP A 11 -5.11 1.43 -7.80
N LEU A 12 -3.99 1.89 -7.26
CA LEU A 12 -2.74 2.06 -8.00
C LEU A 12 -1.53 1.65 -7.15
N LEU A 13 -0.60 0.92 -7.78
CA LEU A 13 0.69 0.55 -7.19
C LEU A 13 1.80 0.85 -8.19
N PHE A 14 2.78 1.66 -7.79
CA PHE A 14 3.93 2.02 -8.61
C PHE A 14 5.24 1.63 -7.94
N TYR A 15 6.32 1.63 -8.71
CA TYR A 15 7.68 1.49 -8.19
C TYR A 15 8.50 2.75 -8.48
N HIS A 16 9.06 3.38 -7.44
CA HIS A 16 9.91 4.56 -7.60
C HIS A 16 11.38 4.19 -7.71
N ARG A 17 11.89 4.08 -8.94
CA ARG A 17 13.24 3.58 -9.26
C ARG A 17 14.40 4.21 -8.47
N LYS A 18 14.40 5.53 -8.26
CA LYS A 18 15.50 6.20 -7.53
C LYS A 18 15.43 6.01 -6.01
N LEU A 19 14.23 5.80 -5.48
CA LEU A 19 13.99 5.56 -4.05
C LEU A 19 13.97 4.07 -3.73
N LYS A 20 13.91 3.23 -4.77
CA LYS A 20 13.81 1.78 -4.72
C LYS A 20 12.70 1.28 -3.81
N ARG A 21 11.47 1.80 -3.95
CA ARG A 21 10.33 1.37 -3.13
C ARG A 21 9.02 1.40 -3.90
N LEU A 22 8.08 0.61 -3.40
CA LEU A 22 6.69 0.63 -3.84
C LEU A 22 5.97 1.90 -3.34
N ILE A 23 5.09 2.44 -4.18
CA ILE A 23 4.23 3.60 -3.92
C ILE A 23 2.78 3.16 -4.11
N ALA A 24 2.04 3.03 -3.02
CA ALA A 24 0.62 2.71 -3.02
C ALA A 24 -0.22 4.00 -3.10
N ILE A 25 -1.24 4.03 -3.95
CA ILE A 25 -2.17 5.17 -4.04
C ILE A 25 -3.60 4.62 -4.05
N ASP A 26 -4.41 5.14 -3.13
CA ASP A 26 -5.84 4.80 -2.96
C ASP A 26 -6.67 6.06 -3.18
N LEU A 27 -7.60 6.02 -4.14
CA LEU A 27 -8.34 7.18 -4.62
C LEU A 27 -9.66 7.32 -3.86
N LYS A 28 -9.84 8.43 -3.15
CA LYS A 28 -11.08 8.71 -2.40
C LYS A 28 -11.80 9.93 -2.97
N ILE A 29 -13.10 9.78 -3.21
CA ILE A 29 -13.98 10.90 -3.53
C ILE A 29 -14.51 11.49 -2.23
N GLY A 30 -14.34 12.81 -2.05
CA GLY A 30 -14.85 13.55 -0.90
C GLY A 30 -13.82 13.73 0.22
N LYS A 31 -14.30 14.04 1.43
CA LYS A 31 -13.43 14.36 2.57
C LYS A 31 -12.74 13.10 3.11
N PHE A 32 -11.54 13.31 3.62
CA PHE A 32 -10.79 12.29 4.35
C PHE A 32 -11.60 11.74 5.53
N LYS A 33 -11.50 10.42 5.75
CA LYS A 33 -12.03 9.70 6.91
C LYS A 33 -10.88 8.96 7.60
N ALA A 34 -10.92 8.86 8.92
CA ALA A 34 -9.88 8.16 9.70
C ALA A 34 -9.65 6.72 9.21
N ASP A 35 -10.71 6.02 8.82
CA ASP A 35 -10.65 4.65 8.30
C ASP A 35 -9.79 4.52 7.04
N TYR A 36 -9.66 5.58 6.23
CA TYR A 36 -8.81 5.55 5.03
C TYR A 36 -7.33 5.39 5.39
N LYS A 37 -6.90 5.98 6.51
CA LYS A 37 -5.53 5.80 7.01
C LYS A 37 -5.32 4.36 7.50
N GLY A 38 -6.29 3.80 8.23
CA GLY A 38 -6.20 2.40 8.67
C GLY A 38 -6.11 1.43 7.49
N GLN A 39 -6.89 1.68 6.44
CA GLN A 39 -6.82 0.92 5.19
C GLN A 39 -5.45 1.04 4.50
N MET A 40 -4.89 2.25 4.39
CA MET A 40 -3.56 2.45 3.81
C MET A 40 -2.46 1.77 4.63
N GLU A 41 -2.49 1.87 5.96
CA GLU A 41 -1.52 1.19 6.83
C GLU A 41 -1.57 -0.34 6.67
N LEU A 42 -2.78 -0.89 6.47
CA LEU A 42 -2.95 -2.32 6.18
C LEU A 42 -2.28 -2.71 4.85
N TYR A 43 -2.44 -1.89 3.82
CA TYR A 43 -1.81 -2.11 2.50
C TYR A 43 -0.29 -2.08 2.60
N LEU A 44 0.26 -1.05 3.25
CA LEU A 44 1.72 -0.90 3.37
C LEU A 44 2.35 -2.07 4.13
N ARG A 45 1.73 -2.54 5.23
CA ARG A 45 2.23 -3.71 5.97
C ARG A 45 2.16 -5.00 5.16
N TRP A 46 1.11 -5.16 4.36
CA TRP A 46 0.99 -6.34 3.50
C TRP A 46 2.03 -6.30 2.38
N LEU A 47 2.21 -5.16 1.72
CA LEU A 47 3.25 -4.97 0.69
C LEU A 47 4.65 -5.20 1.25
N GLU A 48 4.96 -4.62 2.42
CA GLU A 48 6.25 -4.81 3.09
C GLU A 48 6.54 -6.28 3.39
N LYS A 49 5.52 -7.06 3.74
CA LYS A 49 5.68 -8.48 4.09
C LYS A 49 5.73 -9.42 2.89
N HIS A 50 5.08 -9.07 1.78
CA HIS A 50 4.79 -10.01 0.70
C HIS A 50 5.33 -9.61 -0.67
N GLU A 51 5.53 -8.31 -0.93
CA GLU A 51 5.87 -7.79 -2.27
C GLU A 51 7.16 -6.96 -2.29
N THR A 52 7.67 -6.53 -1.13
CA THR A 52 8.94 -5.79 -1.05
C THR A 52 10.12 -6.74 -1.17
N GLU A 53 10.97 -6.49 -2.16
CA GLU A 53 12.20 -7.27 -2.39
C GLU A 53 13.34 -6.86 -1.43
N PRO A 54 14.34 -7.72 -1.17
CA PRO A 54 15.41 -7.45 -0.19
C PRO A 54 16.21 -6.16 -0.43
N GLU A 55 16.37 -5.72 -1.68
CA GLU A 55 17.06 -4.49 -2.06
C GLU A 55 16.16 -3.23 -2.09
N GLU A 56 14.87 -3.40 -1.80
CA GLU A 56 13.89 -2.33 -1.79
C GLU A 56 13.72 -1.73 -0.39
N GLU A 57 13.41 -0.44 -0.38
CA GLU A 57 13.07 0.31 0.82
C GLU A 57 11.57 0.17 1.14
N GLN A 58 11.19 0.48 2.39
CA GLN A 58 9.81 0.35 2.86
C GLN A 58 8.79 1.08 1.95
N PRO A 59 7.64 0.45 1.66
CA PRO A 59 6.61 1.03 0.82
C PRO A 59 6.00 2.28 1.46
N ILE A 60 5.48 3.19 0.64
CA ILE A 60 4.79 4.40 1.10
C ILE A 60 3.46 4.60 0.35
N GLY A 61 2.51 5.31 0.97
CA GLY A 61 1.21 5.62 0.37
C GLY A 61 0.48 6.76 1.04
#